data_AF-A0A6I5NCK4-F1
#
_entry.id   AF-A0A6I5NCK4-F1
#
_cell.length_a   1.000
_cell.length_b   1.000
_cell.length_c   1.000
_cell.angle_alpha   90.00
_cell.angle_beta   90.00
_cell.angle_gamma   90.00
#
_symmetry.space_group_name_H-M   'P 1'
#
loop_
_entity.id
_entity.type
_entity.pdbx_description
1 polymer ?
#
loop_
_entity_poly.entity_id
_entity_poly.type
_entity_poly.pdbx_seq_one_letter_code
_entity_poly.pdbx_strand_id
1 'polypeptide(L)'
;MLNHHEILGHDAIFTPEQVLENRGRVAIFIDGSNLFYAALQLGIEIDYTKLLCRLTSGSRLFRAFFYTGVDRSNEKQQGFLLWMRR
;
A
#
# COMPACT_ATOMS: atom_id res chain seq x y z
N MET A 1 -16.16 22.91 -30.11
CA MET A 1 -15.35 21.84 -29.48
C MET A 1 -14.93 22.36 -28.13
N LEU A 2 -15.53 21.87 -27.05
CA LEU A 2 -15.23 22.32 -25.69
C LEU A 2 -13.91 21.69 -25.24
N ASN A 3 -12.99 22.52 -24.77
CA ASN A 3 -11.69 22.09 -24.24
C ASN A 3 -11.91 21.22 -23.00
N HIS A 4 -11.43 19.98 -23.02
CA HIS A 4 -11.53 19.00 -21.94
C HIS A 4 -10.71 19.36 -20.67
N HIS A 5 -10.29 20.61 -20.49
CA HIS A 5 -9.38 21.03 -19.41
C HIS A 5 -10.06 21.74 -18.23
N GLU A 6 -11.38 21.95 -18.27
CA GLU A 6 -12.09 22.74 -17.24
C GLU A 6 -12.89 21.92 -16.20
N ILE A 7 -12.86 20.58 -16.23
CA ILE A 7 -13.77 19.76 -15.39
C ILE A 7 -13.22 19.45 -13.98
N LEU A 8 -11.94 19.72 -13.68
CA LEU A 8 -11.33 19.37 -12.38
C LEU A 8 -11.09 20.56 -11.44
N GLY A 9 -11.65 21.74 -11.72
CA GLY A 9 -11.19 22.98 -11.11
C GLY A 9 -11.96 23.51 -9.90
N HIS A 10 -13.23 23.15 -9.66
CA HIS A 10 -14.08 24.01 -8.80
C HIS A 10 -14.42 23.50 -7.39
N ASP A 11 -14.29 22.20 -7.09
CA ASP A 11 -14.75 21.62 -5.81
C ASP A 11 -13.62 21.13 -4.87
N ALA A 12 -12.35 21.32 -5.24
CA ALA A 12 -11.24 20.91 -4.39
C ALA A 12 -10.95 21.99 -3.33
N ILE A 13 -11.32 21.72 -2.08
CA ILE A 13 -11.07 22.59 -0.90
C ILE A 13 -9.57 22.82 -0.66
N PHE A 14 -8.70 21.95 -1.20
CA PHE A 14 -7.25 22.02 -1.05
C PHE A 14 -6.57 21.93 -2.41
N THR A 15 -5.49 22.69 -2.59
CA THR A 15 -4.63 22.53 -3.77
C THR A 15 -3.93 21.16 -3.75
N PRO A 16 -3.51 20.62 -4.91
CA PRO A 16 -2.73 19.38 -4.96
C PRO A 16 -1.52 19.42 -4.03
N GLU A 17 -0.83 20.56 -3.97
CA GLU A 17 0.33 20.79 -3.09
C GLU A 17 -0.07 20.75 -1.60
N GLN A 18 -1.23 21.29 -1.21
CA GLN A 18 -1.73 21.23 0.17
C GLN A 18 -2.19 19.82 0.58
N VAL A 19 -2.77 19.06 -0.36
CA VAL A 19 -3.06 17.63 -0.18
C VAL A 19 -1.75 16.85 0.00
N LEU A 20 -0.68 17.28 -0.68
CA LEU A 20 0.67 16.71 -0.57
C LEU A 20 1.41 17.12 0.72
N GLU A 21 1.26 18.36 1.20
CA GLU A 21 1.91 18.88 2.41
C GLU A 21 1.31 18.32 3.71
N ASN A 22 0.03 17.93 3.69
CA ASN A 22 -0.61 17.33 4.86
C ASN A 22 -1.45 16.10 4.45
N ARG A 23 -0.79 15.08 3.91
CA ARG A 23 -1.43 13.77 3.62
C ARG A 23 -2.03 13.08 4.85
N GLY A 24 -1.85 13.64 6.04
CA GLY A 24 -2.42 13.13 7.27
C GLY A 24 -1.87 11.75 7.64
N ARG A 25 -2.75 10.90 8.18
CA ARG A 25 -2.40 9.54 8.56
C ARG A 25 -2.85 8.54 7.49
N VAL A 26 -2.01 7.55 7.20
CA VAL A 26 -2.30 6.49 6.23
C VAL A 26 -2.62 5.17 6.92
N ALA A 27 -3.65 4.46 6.45
CA ALA A 27 -3.91 3.07 6.80
C ALA A 27 -3.71 2.20 5.56
N ILE A 28 -3.03 1.06 5.72
CA ILE A 28 -2.65 0.16 4.62
C ILE A 28 -3.33 -1.19 4.83
N PHE A 29 -3.95 -1.72 3.77
CA PHE A 29 -4.63 -3.01 3.77
C PHE A 29 -4.15 -3.79 2.54
N ILE A 30 -3.42 -4.88 2.77
CA ILE A 30 -2.81 -5.69 1.70
C ILE A 30 -3.51 -7.06 1.66
N ASP A 31 -3.99 -7.46 0.49
CA ASP A 31 -4.30 -8.85 0.19
C ASP A 31 -2.99 -9.58 -0.13
N GLY A 32 -2.50 -10.35 0.85
CA GLY A 32 -1.23 -11.03 0.78
C GLY A 32 -1.21 -12.17 -0.22
N SER A 33 -2.32 -12.86 -0.41
CA SER A 33 -2.41 -13.97 -1.38
C SER A 33 -2.36 -13.43 -2.80
N ASN A 34 -3.14 -12.38 -3.10
CA ASN A 34 -3.10 -11.75 -4.40
C ASN A 34 -1.72 -11.16 -4.72
N LEU A 35 -1.13 -10.43 -3.77
CA LEU A 35 0.20 -9.83 -3.92
C LEU A 35 1.29 -10.89 -4.17
N PHE A 36 1.25 -11.99 -3.41
CA PHE A 36 2.22 -13.09 -3.57
C PHE A 36 2.11 -13.74 -4.96
N TYR A 37 0.91 -14.12 -5.40
CA TYR A 37 0.74 -14.77 -6.69
C TYR A 37 1.07 -13.85 -7.87
N ALA A 38 0.75 -12.55 -7.77
CA ALA A 38 1.14 -11.57 -8.78
C ALA A 38 2.67 -11.44 -8.90
N ALA A 39 3.37 -11.33 -7.77
CA ALA A 39 4.83 -11.24 -7.75
C ALA A 39 5.49 -12.53 -8.25
N LEU A 40 4.95 -13.70 -7.85
CA LEU A 40 5.41 -15.01 -8.33
C LEU A 40 5.28 -15.14 -9.85
N GLN A 41 4.13 -14.73 -10.41
CA GLN A 41 3.89 -14.77 -11.86
C GLN A 41 4.85 -13.85 -12.63
N LEU A 42 5.26 -12.73 -12.02
CA LEU A 42 6.21 -11.78 -12.60
C LEU A 42 7.67 -12.12 -12.30
N GLY A 43 7.95 -13.14 -11.47
CA GLY A 43 9.31 -13.46 -11.04
C GLY A 43 9.95 -12.38 -10.17
N ILE A 44 9.15 -11.57 -9.47
CA ILE A 44 9.59 -10.46 -8.64
C ILE A 44 9.62 -10.89 -7.17
N GLU A 45 10.68 -10.52 -6.46
CA GLU A 45 10.74 -10.59 -5.01
C GLU A 45 10.33 -9.24 -4.40
N ILE A 46 9.43 -9.27 -3.42
CA ILE A 46 8.93 -8.05 -2.77
C ILE A 46 9.77 -7.73 -1.54
N ASP A 47 10.40 -6.55 -1.56
CA ASP A 47 10.98 -5.93 -0.38
C ASP A 47 9.88 -5.18 0.40
N TYR A 48 9.31 -5.83 1.41
CA TYR A 48 8.20 -5.28 2.20
C TYR A 48 8.57 -4.04 3.01
N THR A 49 9.84 -3.89 3.39
CA THR A 49 10.34 -2.68 4.08
C THR A 49 10.29 -1.49 3.14
N LYS A 50 10.83 -1.64 1.92
CA LYS A 50 10.76 -0.58 0.91
C LYS A 50 9.33 -0.29 0.47
N LEU A 51 8.49 -1.33 0.34
CA LEU A 51 7.08 -1.15 0.03
C LEU A 51 6.38 -0.31 1.10
N LEU A 52 6.58 -0.61 2.39
CA LEU A 52 6.03 0.17 3.48
C LEU A 52 6.50 1.63 3.42
N CYS A 53 7.81 1.87 3.32
CA CYS A 53 8.36 3.22 3.22
C CYS A 53 7.77 4.00 2.04
N ARG A 54 7.55 3.34 0.90
CA ARG A 54 7.01 3.97 -0.30
C ARG A 54 5.53 4.32 -0.15
N LEU A 55 4.75 3.44 0.48
CA LEU A 55 3.32 3.63 0.75
C LEU A 55 3.07 4.69 1.82
N THR A 56 4.00 4.85 2.77
CA THR A 56 3.91 5.86 3.84
C THR A 56 4.63 7.17 3.50
N SER A 57 5.17 7.32 2.30
CA SER A 57 5.93 8.51 1.92
C SER A 57 5.08 9.78 2.03
N GLY A 58 5.51 10.72 2.88
CA GLY A 58 4.80 11.97 3.17
C GLY A 58 3.61 11.84 4.14
N SER A 59 3.42 10.69 4.79
CA SER A 59 2.30 10.43 5.70
C SER A 59 2.76 9.72 6.97
N ARG A 60 2.05 9.93 8.08
CA ARG A 60 2.30 9.12 9.29
C ARG A 60 1.48 7.83 9.21
N LEU A 61 2.12 6.66 9.34
CA LEU A 61 1.40 5.40 9.39
C LEU A 61 0.46 5.35 10.61
N PHE A 62 -0.81 5.06 10.38
CA PHE A 62 -1.78 4.75 11.42
C PHE A 62 -1.76 3.27 11.76
N ARG A 63 -2.00 2.41 10.76
CA ARG A 63 -1.96 0.94 10.86
C ARG A 63 -1.66 0.34 9.48
N ALA A 64 -1.03 -0.82 9.47
CA ALA A 64 -0.91 -1.67 8.30
C ALA A 64 -1.44 -3.07 8.62
N PHE A 65 -2.19 -3.64 7.68
CA PHE A 65 -2.76 -4.97 7.80
C PHE A 65 -2.39 -5.79 6.57
N PHE A 66 -2.02 -7.05 6.81
CA PHE A 66 -1.70 -8.02 5.78
C PHE A 66 -2.65 -9.21 5.93
N TYR A 67 -3.60 -9.35 5.01
CA TYR A 67 -4.63 -10.38 5.04
C TYR A 67 -4.22 -11.53 4.15
N THR A 68 -4.08 -12.73 4.73
CA THR A 68 -3.79 -13.94 3.96
C THR A 68 -4.25 -15.17 4.74
N GLY A 69 -4.41 -16.30 4.04
CA GLY A 69 -4.64 -17.59 4.67
C GLY A 69 -3.40 -18.07 5.43
N VAL A 70 -3.60 -18.79 6.54
CA VAL A 70 -2.51 -19.36 7.34
C VAL A 70 -2.53 -20.87 7.20
N ASP A 71 -1.45 -21.43 6.66
CA ASP A 71 -1.19 -22.86 6.62
C ASP A 71 -0.30 -23.27 7.79
N ARG A 72 -0.85 -24.09 8.69
CA ARG A 72 -0.16 -24.57 9.90
C ARG A 72 0.90 -25.62 9.61
N SER A 73 0.92 -26.20 8.41
CA SER A 73 1.94 -27.16 7.97
C SER A 73 3.11 -26.48 7.25
N ASN A 74 2.96 -25.22 6.84
CA ASN A 74 3.97 -24.50 6.07
C ASN A 74 4.87 -23.64 6.96
N GLU A 75 5.99 -24.21 7.40
CA GLU A 75 6.96 -23.54 8.27
C GLU A 75 7.53 -22.26 7.66
N LYS A 76 7.77 -22.23 6.33
CA LYS A 76 8.27 -21.02 5.64
C LYS A 76 7.26 -19.89 5.70
N GLN A 77 5.98 -20.19 5.45
CA GLN A 77 4.90 -19.21 5.55
C GLN A 77 4.79 -18.69 6.99
N GLN A 78 4.87 -19.58 7.98
CA GLN A 78 4.83 -19.17 9.39
C GLN A 78 6.00 -18.28 9.78
N GLY A 79 7.22 -18.62 9.35
CA GLY A 79 8.41 -17.79 9.56
C GLY A 79 8.24 -16.40 8.95
N PHE A 80 7.72 -16.34 7.71
CA PHE A 80 7.41 -15.08 7.04
C PHE A 80 6.33 -14.26 7.79
N LEU A 81 5.21 -14.89 8.19
CA LEU A 81 4.15 -14.20 8.91
C LEU A 81 4.58 -13.74 10.31
N LEU A 82 5.47 -14.47 10.98
CA LEU A 82 6.07 -14.04 12.24
C LEU A 82 7.02 -12.85 12.04
N TRP A 83 7.78 -12.85 10.95
CA TRP A 83 8.63 -11.72 10.57
C TRP A 83 7.80 -10.46 10.27
N MET A 84 6.69 -10.59 9.53
CA MET A 84 5.77 -9.48 9.20
C MET A 84 5.07 -8.84 10.41
N ARG A 85 5.09 -9.48 11.59
CA ARG A 85 4.50 -8.94 12.83
C ARG A 85 5.43 -8.00 13.61
N ARG A 86 6.70 -7.93 13.25
CA ARG A 86 7.72 -7.13 13.93
C ARG A 86 7.82 -5.74 13.32
#